data_AF-A0A2M7KDS6-F1
#
_entry.id   AF-A0A2M7KDS6-F1
#
_cell.length_a   1.000
_cell.length_b   1.000
_cell.length_c   1.000
_cell.angle_alpha   90.00
_cell.angle_beta   90.00
_cell.angle_gamma   90.00
#
_symmetry.space_group_name_H-M   'P 1'
#
loop_
_entity.id
_entity.type
_entity.pdbx_description
1 polymer ?
#
loop_
_entity_poly.entity_id
_entity_poly.type
_entity_poly.pdbx_seq_one_letter_code
_entity_poly.pdbx_strand_id
1 'polypeptide(L)' 'MYFEKDNIYHIYNRGNNRVKIFYNDENYIFFLKKIRKHIFPFCEILAYCLMPNHFHFLIVTNEKT' A
#
# COMPACT_ATOMS: atom_id res chain seq x y z
N MET A 1 -8.26 -8.21 11.85
CA MET A 1 -6.79 -8.33 11.77
C MET A 1 -6.25 -7.35 12.78
N TYR A 2 -5.44 -7.79 13.73
CA TYR A 2 -4.87 -6.93 14.77
C TYR A 2 -3.45 -6.57 14.34
N PHE A 3 -3.13 -5.28 14.34
CA PHE A 3 -1.78 -4.78 14.08
C PHE A 3 -1.17 -4.36 15.41
N GLU A 4 0.03 -4.82 15.68
CA GLU A 4 0.78 -4.45 16.88
C GLU A 4 1.48 -3.12 16.64
N LYS A 5 1.59 -2.30 17.69
CA LYS A 5 2.29 -1.02 17.66
C LYS A 5 3.79 -1.21 17.37
N ASP A 6 4.41 -0.23 16.71
CA ASP A 6 5.85 -0.15 16.42
C ASP A 6 6.40 -1.35 15.64
N ASN A 7 5.53 -2.06 14.93
CA ASN A 7 5.87 -3.25 14.16
C ASN A 7 5.84 -2.97 12.66
N ILE A 8 6.71 -3.67 11.94
CA ILE A 8 6.84 -3.54 10.49
C ILE A 8 6.02 -4.62 9.80
N TYR A 9 5.21 -4.22 8.83
CA TYR A 9 4.38 -5.12 8.03
C TYR A 9 4.66 -4.96 6.54
N HIS A 10 4.80 -6.10 5.86
CA HIS A 10 4.82 -6.15 4.40
C HIS A 10 3.41 -6.42 3.86
N ILE A 11 2.79 -5.39 3.31
CA ILE A 11 1.48 -5.48 2.67
C ILE A 11 1.69 -5.72 1.19
N TYR A 12 1.04 -6.75 0.65
CA TYR A 12 1.08 -7.03 -0.77
C TYR A 12 -0.31 -7.36 -1.31
N ASN A 13 -0.57 -6.98 -2.55
CA ASN A 13 -1.75 -7.42 -3.28
C ASN A 13 -1.43 -7.60 -4.76
N ARG A 14 -2.03 -8.61 -5.37
CA ARG A 14 -1.85 -8.94 -6.78
C ARG A 14 -3.22 -9.08 -7.44
N GLY A 15 -3.33 -8.60 -8.67
CA GLY A 15 -4.53 -8.74 -9.48
C GLY A 15 -4.95 -10.20 -9.60
N ASN A 16 -6.26 -10.45 -9.57
CA ASN A 16 -6.80 -11.79 -9.76
C ASN A 16 -6.31 -12.36 -11.10
N ASN A 17 -5.90 -13.64 -11.13
CA ASN A 17 -5.25 -14.24 -12.30
C ASN A 17 -4.03 -13.46 -12.82
N ARG A 18 -3.35 -12.69 -11.96
CA ARG A 18 -2.17 -11.88 -12.28
C ARG A 18 -2.42 -10.82 -13.38
N VAL A 19 -3.68 -10.47 -13.62
CA VAL A 19 -4.05 -9.43 -14.60
C VAL A 19 -3.59 -8.06 -14.12
N LYS A 20 -3.45 -7.12 -15.07
CA LYS A 20 -3.08 -5.74 -14.75
C LYS A 20 -4.14 -5.10 -13.84
N ILE A 21 -3.66 -4.30 -12.89
CA ILE A 21 -4.48 -3.47 -12.00
C ILE A 21 -4.18 -1.98 -12.22
N PHE A 22 -3.02 -1.65 -12.78
CA PHE A 22 -2.68 -0.33 -13.26
C PHE A 22 -2.53 -0.39 -14.80
N TYR A 23 -3.47 0.25 -15.50
CA TYR A 23 -3.57 0.20 -16.96
C TYR A 23 -2.89 1.39 -17.63
N ASN A 24 -2.75 2.50 -16.90
CA ASN A 24 -2.07 3.72 -17.34
C ASN A 24 -1.44 4.44 -16.14
N ASP A 25 -0.62 5.46 -16.41
CA ASP A 25 0.13 6.21 -15.40
C ASP A 25 -0.79 6.94 -14.39
N GLU A 26 -1.97 7.39 -14.84
CA GLU A 26 -2.95 8.05 -13.98
C GLU A 26 -3.49 7.12 -12.89
N ASN A 27 -3.58 5.81 -13.15
CA ASN A 27 -4.00 4.83 -12.15
C ASN A 27 -3.02 4.77 -10.97
N TYR A 28 -1.71 4.85 -11.22
CA TYR A 28 -0.70 4.86 -10.17
C TYR A 28 -0.82 6.12 -9.30
N ILE A 29 -0.98 7.28 -9.93
CA ILE A 29 -1.16 8.56 -9.23
C ILE A 29 -2.44 8.54 -8.40
N PHE A 30 -3.56 8.06 -8.97
CA PHE A 30 -4.82 7.93 -8.27
C PHE A 30 -4.70 7.02 -7.05
N PHE A 31 -4.03 5.87 -7.21
CA PHE A 31 -3.81 4.92 -6.12
C PHE A 31 -2.95 5.52 -5.00
N LEU A 32 -1.82 6.17 -5.33
CA LEU A 32 -0.98 6.84 -4.32
C LEU A 32 -1.72 7.96 -3.58
N LYS A 33 -2.60 8.71 -4.25
CA LYS A 33 -3.49 9.69 -3.60
C LYS A 33 -4.43 9.03 -2.59
N LYS A 34 -4.97 7.85 -2.91
CA LYS A 34 -5.80 7.07 -1.98
C LYS A 34 -5.00 6.55 -0.80
N ILE A 35 -3.81 6.01 -1.03
CA ILE A 35 -2.90 5.55 0.03
C ILE A 35 -2.57 6.72 0.98
N ARG A 36 -2.20 7.88 0.44
CA ARG A 36 -1.95 9.08 1.25
C ARG A 36 -3.17 9.49 2.09
N LYS A 37 -4.38 9.42 1.53
CA LYS A 37 -5.61 9.81 2.24
C LYS A 37 -6.04 8.80 3.30
N HIS A 38 -5.87 7.51 3.05
CA HIS A 38 -6.52 6.45 3.82
C HIS A 38 -5.58 5.62 4.68
N ILE A 39 -4.28 5.57 4.36
CA ILE A 39 -3.29 4.71 5.04
C ILE A 39 -2.32 5.56 5.86
N PHE A 40 -1.82 6.66 5.29
CA PHE A 40 -0.84 7.55 5.92
C PHE A 40 -1.25 8.13 7.31
N PRO A 41 -2.54 8.39 7.61
CA PRO A 41 -2.93 8.85 8.95
C PRO A 41 -2.70 7.81 10.08
N PHE A 42 -2.58 6.53 9.71
CA PHE A 42 -2.61 5.38 10.61
C PHE A 42 -1.25 4.66 10.66
N CYS A 43 -0.41 4.82 9.64
CA CYS A 43 0.91 4.19 9.62
C CYS A 43 1.87 4.99 8.73
N GLU A 44 3.16 4.78 8.94
CA GLU A 44 4.20 5.34 8.08
C GLU A 44 4.59 4.32 7.00
N ILE A 45 4.83 4.81 5.78
CA ILE A 45 5.27 3.98 4.64
C ILE A 45 6.78 4.12 4.53
N LEU A 46 7.49 3.04 4.84
CA LEU A 46 8.96 2.97 4.75
C LEU A 46 9.43 2.79 3.31
N ALA A 47 8.72 1.96 2.54
CA ALA A 47 9.02 1.69 1.14
C ALA A 47 7.76 1.23 0.40
N TYR A 48 7.72 1.42 -0.92
CA TYR A 48 6.67 0.86 -1.77
C TYR A 48 7.19 0.52 -3.17
N CYS A 49 6.51 -0.42 -3.82
CA CYS A 49 6.74 -0.77 -5.21
C CYS A 49 5.39 -0.98 -5.90
N LEU A 50 5.20 -0.35 -7.06
CA LEU A 50 4.00 -0.49 -7.88
C LEU A 50 4.38 -1.15 -9.20
N MET A 51 3.81 -2.31 -9.48
CA MET A 51 4.00 -3.05 -10.71
C MET A 51 2.65 -3.18 -11.42
N PRO A 52 2.60 -3.34 -12.76
CA PRO A 52 1.35 -3.30 -13.51
C PRO A 52 0.24 -4.22 -12.98
N ASN A 53 0.57 -5.36 -12.38
CA ASN A 53 -0.38 -6.35 -11.85
C ASN A 53 -0.33 -6.57 -10.33
N HIS A 54 0.51 -5.85 -9.59
CA HIS A 54 0.59 -6.00 -8.13
C HIS A 54 1.31 -4.83 -7.47
N PHE A 55 1.19 -4.71 -6.16
CA PHE A 55 1.93 -3.73 -5.38
C PHE A 55 2.43 -4.32 -4.07
N HIS A 56 3.45 -3.67 -3.53
CA HIS A 56 4.01 -3.94 -2.21
C HIS A 56 4.16 -2.63 -1.43
N PHE A 57 3.85 -2.67 -0.15
CA PHE A 57 4.14 -1.62 0.82
C PHE A 57 4.84 -2.23 2.02
N LEU A 58 5.88 -1.55 2.50
CA LEU A 58 6.43 -1.78 3.81
C LEU A 58 5.96 -0.65 4.70
N ILE A 59 5.16 -0.97 5.71
CA ILE A 59 4.62 0.00 6.66
C ILE A 59 5.13 -0.27 8.07
N VAL A 60 5.19 0.78 8.88
CA VAL A 60 5.31 0.68 10.33
C VAL A 60 4.07 1.32 10.97
N THR A 61 3.46 0.59 11.89
CA THR A 61 2.30 1.05 12.66
C THR A 61 2.73 2.12 13.66
N ASN A 62 1.92 3.17 13.80
CA ASN A 62 2.19 4.24 14.76
C ASN A 62 1.18 4.20 15.91
N GLU A 63 1.36 5.05 16.92
CA GLU A 63 0.46 5.14 18.08
C GLU A 63 -1.01 5.43 17.75
N LYS A 64 -1.33 5.82 16.51
CA LYS A 64 -2.68 6.19 16.07
C LYS A 64 -3.43 5.03 15.38
N THR A 65 -2.81 3.84 15.30
CA THR A 65 -3.45 2.61 14.81
C THR A 65 -4.11 1.80 15.91
#